data_AF-A0AA96XV79-F1
#
_entry.id   AF-A0AA96XV79-F1
#
_cell.length_a   1.000
_cell.length_b   1.000
_cell.length_c   1.000
_cell.angle_alpha   90.00
_cell.angle_beta   90.00
_cell.angle_gamma   90.00
#
_symmetry.space_group_name_H-M   'P 1'
#
loop_
_entity.id
_entity.type
_entity.pdbx_description
1 polymer ?
#
loop_
_entity_poly.entity_id
_entity_poly.type
_entity_poly.pdbx_seq_one_letter_code
_entity_poly.pdbx_strand_id
1 'polypeptide(L)'
;MSFEELYATSASQSRAPDAAPAPLRVRPPAPETAPELHAVLAAFASRAQDLRQQVARGGTMPAAQVENWEQVTFALDGFLSRPAAPRVGSGDLLQAQSVLEAELERDGFTYGDMPASLAEAVVLRVGRLAVRTAELRRLEQPPEPAEEALPRFSWPVDPVSVTSLFGYRWHPVTGVHRRHLGVDRRDAGPAHLHGGQGRGAARGPQWRPWPPGGGPA
;
A
#
# COMPACT_ATOMS: atom_id res chain seq x y z
N MET A 1 -13.31 17.07 56.57
CA MET A 1 -13.96 17.21 55.26
C MET A 1 -13.20 16.32 54.29
N SER A 2 -13.80 15.22 53.84
CA SER A 2 -13.15 14.22 53.00
C SER A 2 -13.53 14.42 51.52
N PHE A 3 -12.66 13.95 50.64
CA PHE A 3 -12.72 14.10 49.19
C PHE A 3 -13.89 13.34 48.51
N GLU A 4 -14.57 12.46 49.25
CA GLU A 4 -15.68 11.61 48.73
C GLU A 4 -17.03 12.32 48.64
N GLU A 5 -17.25 13.42 49.37
CA GLU A 5 -18.56 14.12 49.35
C GLU A 5 -18.78 14.96 48.06
N LEU A 6 -17.73 15.25 47.29
CA LEU A 6 -17.83 16.09 46.08
C LEU A 6 -18.24 15.35 44.80
N TYR A 7 -18.30 14.01 44.82
CA TYR A 7 -18.66 13.21 43.63
C TYR A 7 -20.01 12.50 43.71
N ALA A 8 -20.75 12.65 44.82
CA ALA A 8 -22.01 11.93 45.03
C ALA A 8 -23.25 12.59 44.35
N THR A 9 -23.11 13.72 43.68
CA THR A 9 -24.24 14.47 43.10
C THR A 9 -24.08 14.72 41.61
N SER A 10 -24.13 13.66 40.81
CA SER A 10 -24.52 13.74 39.39
C SER A 10 -25.16 12.45 38.88
N ALA A 11 -25.82 11.70 39.77
CA ALA A 11 -26.79 10.68 39.37
C ALA A 11 -28.10 11.37 38.98
N SER A 12 -28.11 12.08 37.86
CA SER A 12 -29.33 12.58 37.23
C SER A 12 -29.56 11.81 35.94
N GLN A 13 -30.60 10.98 35.99
CA GLN A 13 -31.18 10.25 34.87
C GLN A 13 -31.30 11.11 33.62
N SER A 14 -30.62 10.69 32.54
CA SER A 14 -31.07 11.00 31.18
C SER A 14 -31.65 9.72 30.61
N ARG A 15 -32.98 9.64 30.58
CA ARG A 15 -33.75 8.57 29.95
C ARG A 15 -33.46 8.62 28.45
N ALA A 16 -32.66 7.68 27.96
CA ALA A 16 -32.40 7.54 26.53
C ALA A 16 -33.73 7.36 25.78
N PRO A 17 -33.96 8.07 24.66
CA PRO A 17 -35.08 7.76 23.79
C PRO A 17 -34.83 6.39 23.14
N ASP A 18 -35.91 5.64 23.02
CA ASP A 18 -36.05 4.32 22.42
C ASP A 18 -35.12 4.14 21.20
N ALA A 19 -33.97 3.51 21.42
CA ALA A 19 -33.00 3.25 20.36
C ALA A 19 -33.53 2.09 19.54
N ALA A 20 -33.95 2.40 18.31
CA ALA A 20 -34.30 1.40 17.30
C ALA A 20 -33.24 0.28 17.30
N PRO A 21 -33.64 -1.01 17.18
CA PRO A 21 -32.69 -2.12 17.24
C PRO A 21 -31.63 -1.90 16.18
N ALA A 22 -30.39 -1.74 16.63
CA ALA A 22 -29.24 -1.66 15.74
C ALA A 22 -29.30 -2.87 14.80
N PRO A 23 -29.14 -2.67 13.47
CA PRO A 23 -29.17 -3.80 12.55
C PRO A 23 -28.11 -4.80 13.03
N LEU A 24 -28.54 -6.05 13.25
CA LEU A 24 -27.65 -7.15 13.58
C LEU A 24 -26.54 -7.15 12.54
N ARG A 25 -25.35 -6.67 12.92
CA ARG A 25 -24.17 -6.76 12.09
C ARG A 25 -23.85 -8.24 11.96
N VAL A 26 -24.33 -8.85 10.88
CA VAL A 26 -23.94 -10.20 10.49
C VAL A 26 -22.42 -10.15 10.33
N ARG A 27 -21.72 -10.70 11.32
CA ARG A 27 -20.26 -10.85 11.25
C ARG A 27 -19.99 -11.69 10.01
N PRO A 28 -19.25 -11.18 9.01
CA PRO A 28 -18.88 -12.01 7.87
C PRO A 28 -18.15 -13.24 8.39
N PRO A 29 -18.40 -14.43 7.80
CA PRO A 29 -17.69 -15.64 8.20
C PRO A 29 -16.18 -15.39 8.13
N ALA A 30 -15.44 -15.95 9.09
CA ALA A 30 -13.99 -15.82 9.11
C ALA A 30 -13.41 -16.29 7.76
N PRO A 31 -12.38 -15.60 7.23
CA PRO A 31 -11.73 -16.06 6.02
C PRO A 31 -11.26 -17.51 6.20
N GLU A 32 -11.57 -18.37 5.24
CA GLU A 32 -10.99 -19.72 5.22
C GLU A 32 -9.51 -19.61 4.84
N THR A 33 -8.70 -20.47 5.42
CA THR A 33 -7.32 -20.63 4.98
C THR A 33 -7.32 -21.33 3.62
N ALA A 34 -6.37 -20.98 2.76
CA ALA A 34 -6.23 -21.56 1.43
C ALA A 34 -5.11 -22.61 1.37
N PRO A 35 -5.34 -23.86 1.83
CA PRO A 35 -4.30 -24.91 1.85
C PRO A 35 -3.80 -25.26 0.44
N GLU A 36 -4.66 -25.18 -0.58
CA GLU A 36 -4.28 -25.39 -1.99
C GLU A 36 -3.23 -24.36 -2.44
N LEU A 37 -3.41 -23.09 -2.08
CA LEU A 37 -2.49 -22.01 -2.40
C LEU A 37 -1.13 -22.23 -1.71
N HIS A 38 -1.15 -22.60 -0.44
CA HIS A 38 0.08 -22.87 0.31
C HIS A 38 0.85 -24.06 -0.25
N ALA A 39 0.14 -25.13 -0.66
CA ALA A 39 0.76 -26.29 -1.28
C ALA A 39 1.45 -25.93 -2.62
N VAL A 40 0.79 -25.12 -3.46
CA VAL A 40 1.34 -24.64 -4.73
C VAL A 40 2.61 -23.81 -4.50
N LEU A 41 2.58 -22.86 -3.55
CA LEU A 41 3.72 -22.00 -3.23
C LEU A 41 4.89 -22.81 -2.64
N ALA A 42 4.61 -23.78 -1.78
CA ALA A 42 5.64 -24.65 -1.20
C ALA A 42 6.31 -25.52 -2.26
N ALA A 43 5.53 -26.10 -3.18
CA ALA A 43 6.05 -26.88 -4.29
C ALA A 43 6.93 -26.03 -5.22
N PHE A 44 6.47 -24.82 -5.55
CA PHE A 44 7.23 -23.85 -6.33
C PHE A 44 8.58 -23.51 -5.68
N ALA A 45 8.59 -23.12 -4.40
CA ALA A 45 9.79 -22.74 -3.68
C ALA A 45 10.78 -23.90 -3.53
N SER A 46 10.29 -25.12 -3.24
CA SER A 46 11.12 -26.33 -3.18
C SER A 46 11.80 -26.59 -4.53
N ARG A 47 11.02 -26.56 -5.62
CA ARG A 47 11.55 -26.79 -6.97
C ARG A 47 12.54 -25.70 -7.39
N ALA A 48 12.26 -24.44 -7.05
CA ALA A 48 13.16 -23.33 -7.33
C ALA A 48 14.50 -23.49 -6.60
N GLN A 49 14.47 -23.94 -5.34
CA GLN A 49 15.68 -24.24 -4.59
C GLN A 49 16.51 -25.33 -5.26
N ASP A 50 15.90 -26.44 -5.68
CA ASP A 50 16.60 -27.55 -6.34
C ASP A 50 17.21 -27.12 -7.68
N LEU A 51 16.52 -26.28 -8.45
CA LEU A 51 16.99 -25.78 -9.74
C LEU A 51 18.15 -24.79 -9.60
N ARG A 52 18.18 -23.97 -8.55
CA ARG A 52 19.33 -23.08 -8.27
C ARG A 52 20.59 -23.85 -7.94
N GLN A 53 20.48 -24.99 -7.24
CA GLN A 53 21.65 -25.80 -6.90
C GLN A 53 22.31 -26.46 -8.11
N GLN A 54 21.59 -26.54 -9.24
CA GLN A 54 22.08 -27.15 -10.48
C GLN A 54 22.87 -26.18 -11.36
N VAL A 55 22.92 -24.90 -11.01
CA VAL A 55 23.64 -23.87 -11.78
C VAL A 55 24.69 -23.17 -10.94
N ALA A 56 25.77 -22.73 -11.60
CA ALA A 56 26.69 -21.79 -11.00
C ALA A 56 26.04 -20.41 -10.85
N ARG A 57 26.40 -19.68 -9.81
CA ARG A 57 25.94 -18.31 -9.60
C ARG A 57 26.36 -17.42 -10.78
N GLY A 58 25.45 -16.58 -11.26
CA GLY A 58 25.62 -15.76 -12.46
C GLY A 58 25.36 -16.52 -13.76
N GLY A 59 25.03 -17.83 -13.70
CA GLY A 59 24.65 -18.61 -14.87
C GLY A 59 23.29 -18.21 -15.45
N THR A 60 23.02 -18.64 -16.67
CA THR A 60 21.72 -18.46 -17.31
C THR A 60 20.63 -19.20 -16.55
N MET A 61 19.45 -18.60 -16.44
CA MET A 61 18.29 -19.27 -15.86
C MET A 61 17.89 -20.50 -16.68
N PRO A 62 17.83 -21.71 -16.08
CA PRO A 62 17.38 -22.91 -16.79
C PRO A 62 15.94 -22.78 -17.27
N ALA A 63 15.62 -23.37 -18.42
CA ALA A 63 14.24 -23.39 -18.95
C ALA A 63 13.25 -23.99 -17.94
N ALA A 64 13.68 -25.00 -17.18
CA ALA A 64 12.88 -25.61 -16.12
C ALA A 64 12.49 -24.63 -14.99
N GLN A 65 13.30 -23.58 -14.74
CA GLN A 65 12.96 -22.54 -13.76
C GLN A 65 11.99 -21.52 -14.35
N VAL A 66 12.12 -21.21 -15.64
CA VAL A 66 11.12 -20.41 -16.38
C VAL A 66 9.75 -21.09 -16.33
N GLU A 67 9.69 -22.38 -16.65
CA GLU A 67 8.46 -23.18 -16.57
C GLU A 67 7.90 -23.24 -15.14
N ASN A 68 8.77 -23.32 -14.12
CA ASN A 68 8.34 -23.31 -12.72
C ASN A 68 7.62 -21.99 -12.35
N TRP A 69 8.15 -20.85 -12.81
CA TRP A 69 7.50 -19.54 -12.66
C TRP A 69 6.17 -19.45 -13.42
N GLU A 70 6.11 -19.96 -14.65
CA GLU A 70 4.88 -19.99 -15.44
C GLU A 70 3.80 -20.84 -14.77
N GLN A 71 4.17 -21.99 -14.22
CA GLN A 71 3.25 -22.88 -13.51
C GLN A 71 2.67 -22.24 -12.24
N VAL A 72 3.50 -21.63 -11.38
CA VAL A 72 3.01 -20.99 -10.16
C VAL A 72 2.13 -19.78 -10.48
N THR A 73 2.52 -18.99 -11.48
CA THR A 73 1.74 -17.82 -11.89
C THR A 73 0.41 -18.18 -12.53
N PHE A 74 0.37 -19.23 -13.34
CA PHE A 74 -0.87 -19.77 -13.90
C PHE A 74 -1.80 -20.33 -12.81
N ALA A 75 -1.25 -21.07 -11.84
CA ALA A 75 -2.02 -21.58 -10.71
C ALA A 75 -2.61 -20.45 -9.85
N LEU A 76 -1.86 -19.37 -9.64
CA LEU A 76 -2.33 -18.16 -8.97
C LEU A 76 -3.45 -17.46 -9.76
N ASP A 77 -3.27 -17.27 -11.07
CA ASP A 77 -4.30 -16.66 -11.93
C ASP A 77 -5.59 -17.51 -11.92
N GLY A 78 -5.46 -18.85 -11.97
CA GLY A 78 -6.57 -19.80 -11.85
C GLY A 78 -7.26 -19.77 -10.49
N PHE A 79 -6.49 -19.59 -9.41
CA PHE A 79 -7.03 -19.43 -8.06
C PHE A 79 -7.81 -18.11 -7.91
N LEU A 80 -7.25 -17.00 -8.42
CA LEU A 80 -7.84 -15.66 -8.33
C LEU A 80 -9.09 -15.47 -9.23
N SER A 81 -9.22 -16.26 -10.30
CA SER A 81 -10.35 -16.17 -11.24
C SER A 81 -11.61 -16.93 -10.80
N ARG A 82 -11.56 -17.71 -9.70
CA ARG A 82 -12.73 -18.45 -9.19
C ARG A 82 -13.82 -17.45 -8.73
N PRO A 83 -15.04 -17.50 -9.31
CA PRO A 83 -16.16 -16.70 -8.82
C PRO A 83 -16.53 -17.20 -7.41
N ALA A 84 -16.65 -16.28 -6.45
CA ALA A 84 -16.88 -16.51 -5.01
C ALA A 84 -15.66 -16.53 -4.07
N ALA A 85 -14.74 -15.56 -4.19
CA ALA A 85 -14.07 -15.09 -2.97
C ALA A 85 -15.05 -14.15 -2.22
N PRO A 86 -15.40 -14.49 -0.96
CA PRO A 86 -14.46 -14.20 0.10
C PRO A 86 -14.36 -15.40 1.05
N ARG A 87 -13.44 -16.31 0.77
CA ARG A 87 -12.99 -17.28 1.76
C ARG A 87 -11.47 -17.44 1.76
N VAL A 88 -10.74 -16.45 1.25
CA VAL A 88 -9.28 -16.44 1.33
C VAL A 88 -8.94 -15.18 2.10
N GLY A 89 -8.30 -15.35 3.24
CA GLY A 89 -7.89 -14.21 4.06
C GLY A 89 -6.88 -13.36 3.31
N SER A 90 -6.92 -12.05 3.53
CA SER A 90 -5.87 -11.16 3.01
C SER A 90 -4.46 -11.59 3.45
N GLY A 91 -4.35 -12.31 4.57
CA GLY A 91 -3.12 -12.93 5.05
C GLY A 91 -2.52 -13.97 4.09
N ASP A 92 -3.33 -14.86 3.51
CA ASP A 92 -2.84 -15.90 2.59
C ASP A 92 -2.33 -15.28 1.28
N LEU A 93 -2.99 -14.23 0.79
CA LEU A 93 -2.52 -13.49 -0.39
C LEU A 93 -1.26 -12.67 -0.10
N LEU A 94 -1.15 -12.09 1.09
CA LEU A 94 0.07 -11.41 1.52
C LEU A 94 1.24 -12.39 1.64
N GLN A 95 0.99 -13.59 2.18
CA GLN A 95 1.99 -14.65 2.23
C GLN A 95 2.41 -15.06 0.81
N ALA A 96 1.45 -15.26 -0.10
CA ALA A 96 1.74 -15.55 -1.50
C ALA A 96 2.61 -14.45 -2.14
N GLN A 97 2.25 -13.18 -1.93
CA GLN A 97 3.02 -12.04 -2.43
C GLN A 97 4.46 -12.08 -1.89
N SER A 98 4.62 -12.24 -0.58
CA SER A 98 5.94 -12.28 0.07
C SER A 98 6.81 -13.43 -0.44
N VAL A 99 6.24 -14.61 -0.68
CA VAL A 99 6.98 -15.75 -1.22
C VAL A 99 7.44 -15.46 -2.65
N LEU A 100 6.57 -14.94 -3.51
CA LEU A 100 6.93 -14.63 -4.90
C LEU A 100 7.99 -13.54 -4.98
N GLU A 101 7.88 -12.48 -4.19
CA GLU A 101 8.88 -11.40 -4.14
C GLU A 101 10.25 -11.94 -3.68
N ALA A 102 10.27 -12.77 -2.63
CA ALA A 102 11.50 -13.36 -2.12
C ALA A 102 12.16 -14.31 -3.12
N GLU A 103 11.38 -15.13 -3.83
CA GLU A 103 11.92 -16.05 -4.82
C GLU A 103 12.40 -15.30 -6.07
N LEU A 104 11.73 -14.20 -6.48
CA LEU A 104 12.19 -13.35 -7.58
C LEU A 104 13.51 -12.66 -7.24
N GLU A 105 13.64 -12.13 -6.02
CA GLU A 105 14.89 -11.54 -5.54
C GLU A 105 16.02 -12.57 -5.51
N ARG A 106 15.76 -13.76 -4.96
CA ARG A 106 16.75 -14.87 -4.94
C ARG A 106 17.19 -15.28 -6.34
N ASP A 107 16.26 -15.34 -7.28
CA ASP A 107 16.57 -15.65 -8.67
C ASP A 107 17.38 -14.54 -9.32
N GLY A 108 17.08 -13.26 -9.05
CA GLY A 108 17.87 -12.12 -9.49
C GLY A 108 19.30 -12.11 -8.91
N PHE A 109 19.51 -12.66 -7.71
CA PHE A 109 20.85 -12.83 -7.13
C PHE A 109 21.61 -14.07 -7.64
N THR A 110 20.88 -15.08 -8.10
CA THR A 110 21.44 -16.38 -8.48
C THR A 110 21.77 -16.44 -9.96
N TYR A 111 20.84 -16.01 -10.81
CA TYR A 111 20.98 -16.07 -12.25
C TYR A 111 21.54 -14.75 -12.78
N GLY A 112 22.51 -14.81 -13.68
CA GLY A 112 23.07 -13.63 -14.33
C GLY A 112 22.25 -13.18 -15.54
N ASP A 113 21.41 -14.07 -16.07
CA ASP A 113 20.56 -13.83 -17.23
C ASP A 113 19.17 -14.45 -16.99
N MET A 114 18.23 -13.58 -16.62
CA MET A 114 16.80 -13.91 -16.47
C MET A 114 16.06 -13.37 -17.70
N PRO A 115 15.20 -14.18 -18.37
CA PRO A 115 14.45 -13.72 -19.53
C PRO A 115 13.62 -12.46 -19.21
N ALA A 116 13.80 -11.38 -19.97
CA ALA A 116 13.11 -10.11 -19.73
C ALA A 116 11.57 -10.26 -19.77
N SER A 117 11.06 -11.08 -20.69
CA SER A 117 9.64 -11.40 -20.79
C SER A 117 9.09 -12.06 -19.53
N LEU A 118 9.88 -12.92 -18.88
CA LEU A 118 9.50 -13.54 -17.62
C LEU A 118 9.46 -12.51 -16.49
N ALA A 119 10.50 -11.69 -16.38
CA ALA A 119 10.58 -10.65 -15.36
C ALA A 119 9.38 -9.68 -15.43
N GLU A 120 9.05 -9.19 -16.63
CA GLU A 120 7.86 -8.35 -16.86
C GLU A 120 6.56 -9.07 -16.48
N ALA A 121 6.41 -10.33 -16.90
CA ALA A 121 5.24 -11.14 -16.63
C ALA A 121 5.01 -11.40 -15.13
N VAL A 122 6.09 -11.60 -14.36
CA VAL A 122 6.03 -11.78 -12.90
C VAL A 122 5.69 -10.46 -12.22
N VAL A 123 6.35 -9.35 -12.58
CA VAL A 123 6.08 -8.03 -12.00
C VAL A 123 4.61 -7.63 -12.18
N LEU A 124 4.03 -7.82 -13.37
CA LEU A 124 2.62 -7.54 -13.62
C LEU A 124 1.67 -8.39 -12.76
N ARG A 125 2.04 -9.64 -12.46
CA ARG A 125 1.22 -10.54 -11.63
C ARG A 125 1.33 -10.23 -10.14
N VAL A 126 2.53 -9.98 -9.64
CA VAL A 126 2.75 -9.51 -8.27
C VAL A 126 2.00 -8.19 -8.03
N GLY A 127 2.05 -7.26 -9.00
CA GLY A 127 1.28 -6.02 -8.93
C GLY A 127 -0.23 -6.24 -8.84
N ARG A 128 -0.80 -7.15 -9.65
CA ARG A 128 -2.23 -7.51 -9.58
C ARG A 128 -2.59 -8.15 -8.23
N LEU A 129 -1.74 -9.03 -7.71
CA LEU A 129 -1.92 -9.66 -6.41
C LEU A 129 -1.92 -8.62 -5.27
N ALA A 130 -1.02 -7.63 -5.32
CA ALA A 130 -0.95 -6.56 -4.35
C ALA A 130 -2.23 -5.70 -4.34
N VAL A 131 -2.74 -5.31 -5.52
CA VAL A 131 -4.02 -4.59 -5.65
C VAL A 131 -5.15 -5.41 -5.03
N ARG A 132 -5.25 -6.70 -5.37
CA ARG A 132 -6.30 -7.58 -4.84
C ARG A 132 -6.23 -7.74 -3.32
N THR A 133 -5.03 -7.84 -2.78
CA THR A 133 -4.80 -7.92 -1.33
C THR A 133 -5.24 -6.64 -0.63
N ALA A 134 -4.99 -5.48 -1.24
CA ALA A 134 -5.43 -4.19 -0.71
C ALA A 134 -6.96 -4.03 -0.74
N GLU A 135 -7.61 -4.49 -1.81
CA GLU A 135 -9.09 -4.54 -1.88
C GLU A 135 -9.67 -5.41 -0.77
N LEU A 136 -9.15 -6.62 -0.56
CA LEU A 136 -9.64 -7.52 0.48
C LEU A 136 -9.43 -6.96 1.89
N ARG A 137 -8.27 -6.35 2.16
CA ARG A 137 -8.04 -5.68 3.46
C ARG A 137 -9.06 -4.56 3.75
N ARG A 138 -9.46 -3.79 2.72
CA ARG A 138 -10.48 -2.75 2.87
C ARG A 138 -11.87 -3.33 3.18
N LEU A 139 -12.16 -4.54 2.69
CA LEU A 139 -13.41 -5.25 2.98
C LEU A 139 -13.38 -5.89 4.38
N GLU A 140 -12.23 -6.42 4.81
CA GLU A 140 -12.04 -7.04 6.14
C GLU A 140 -12.00 -6.00 7.27
N GLN A 141 -11.47 -4.80 7.00
CA GLN A 141 -11.42 -3.67 7.94
C GLN A 141 -12.34 -2.56 7.45
N PRO A 142 -13.65 -2.59 7.79
CA PRO A 142 -14.53 -1.47 7.49
C PRO A 142 -13.97 -0.19 8.13
N PRO A 143 -14.12 0.98 7.48
CA PRO A 143 -13.58 2.22 8.00
C PRO A 143 -14.16 2.50 9.39
N GLU A 144 -13.27 2.73 10.36
CA GLU A 144 -13.66 3.23 11.69
C GLU A 144 -14.51 4.50 11.51
N PRO A 145 -15.61 4.66 12.29
CA PRO A 145 -16.37 5.88 12.28
C PRO A 145 -15.43 7.08 12.52
N ALA A 146 -15.62 8.15 11.75
CA ALA A 146 -14.70 9.29 11.66
C ALA A 146 -14.38 9.98 13.01
N GLU A 147 -15.11 9.64 14.06
CA GLU A 147 -14.95 10.15 15.43
C GLU A 147 -13.77 9.50 16.18
N GLU A 148 -13.37 8.28 15.83
CA GLU A 148 -12.22 7.57 16.44
C GLU A 148 -10.99 7.45 15.53
N ALA A 149 -11.10 7.94 14.29
CA ALA A 149 -10.01 7.88 13.32
C ALA A 149 -8.84 8.80 13.71
N LEU A 150 -7.69 8.20 14.04
CA LEU A 150 -6.40 8.91 14.12
C LEU A 150 -6.21 9.77 12.84
N PRO A 151 -5.65 10.98 12.94
CA PRO A 151 -5.44 11.84 11.78
C PRO A 151 -4.58 11.11 10.74
N ARG A 152 -5.21 10.72 9.63
CA ARG A 152 -4.52 10.06 8.51
C ARG A 152 -3.93 11.13 7.62
N PHE A 153 -2.66 10.96 7.24
CA PHE A 153 -2.06 11.77 6.20
C PHE A 153 -2.81 11.53 4.89
N SER A 154 -3.47 12.56 4.40
CA SER A 154 -4.04 12.60 3.06
C SER A 154 -3.21 13.53 2.21
N TRP A 155 -2.83 13.08 1.02
CA TRP A 155 -2.30 14.00 0.03
C TRP A 155 -3.34 15.09 -0.26
N PRO A 156 -2.93 16.35 -0.39
CA PRO A 156 -3.88 17.45 -0.57
C PRO A 156 -4.50 17.50 -1.98
N VAL A 157 -4.15 16.55 -2.86
CA VAL A 157 -4.65 16.35 -4.23
C VAL A 157 -4.79 14.84 -4.49
N ASP A 158 -5.75 14.42 -5.31
CA ASP A 158 -5.97 13.01 -5.72
C ASP A 158 -6.54 12.98 -7.16
N PRO A 159 -5.99 12.20 -8.10
CA PRO A 159 -4.80 11.33 -8.01
C PRO A 159 -3.47 12.09 -8.01
N VAL A 160 -2.50 11.60 -7.22
CA VAL A 160 -1.15 12.20 -7.11
C VAL A 160 -0.16 11.55 -8.07
N SER A 161 0.50 12.37 -8.89
CA SER A 161 1.75 11.99 -9.56
C SER A 161 2.91 12.77 -8.98
N VAL A 162 3.87 12.09 -8.34
CA VAL A 162 5.08 12.72 -7.79
C VAL A 162 6.09 12.93 -8.92
N THR A 163 6.48 14.17 -9.17
CA THR A 163 7.42 14.54 -10.25
C THR A 163 8.84 14.76 -9.74
N SER A 164 9.02 15.12 -8.47
CA SER A 164 10.33 15.26 -7.83
C SER A 164 10.25 15.03 -6.32
N LEU A 165 11.14 14.20 -5.76
CA LEU A 165 11.18 13.96 -4.30
C LEU A 165 12.09 14.97 -3.60
N PHE A 166 11.85 15.13 -2.30
CA PHE A 166 12.73 15.83 -1.37
C PHE A 166 14.14 15.21 -1.34
N GLY A 167 15.16 16.04 -1.12
CA GLY A 167 16.53 15.60 -0.89
C GLY A 167 17.55 16.23 -1.83
N TYR A 168 18.79 15.79 -1.72
CA TYR A 168 19.88 16.27 -2.56
C TYR A 168 19.88 15.56 -3.92
N ARG A 169 20.05 16.33 -5.00
CA ARG A 169 20.03 15.83 -6.37
C ARG A 169 21.06 16.52 -7.23
N TRP A 170 21.64 15.75 -8.15
CA TRP A 170 22.48 16.26 -9.22
C TRP A 170 21.59 16.77 -10.36
N HIS A 171 21.81 18.01 -10.80
CA HIS A 171 21.13 18.53 -11.97
C HIS A 171 21.72 17.87 -13.23
N PRO A 172 20.92 17.15 -14.04
CA PRO A 172 21.43 16.27 -15.10
C PRO A 172 22.17 17.02 -16.22
N VAL A 173 21.89 18.31 -16.40
CA VAL A 173 22.51 19.13 -17.46
C VAL A 173 23.69 19.95 -16.95
N THR A 174 23.65 20.40 -15.70
CA THR A 174 24.66 21.34 -15.17
C THR A 174 25.60 20.69 -14.18
N GLY A 175 25.33 19.46 -13.76
CA GLY A 175 26.12 18.76 -12.77
C GLY A 175 26.14 19.45 -11.40
N VAL A 176 25.24 20.41 -11.14
CA VAL A 176 25.22 21.10 -9.84
C VAL A 176 24.42 20.29 -8.84
N HIS A 177 24.99 20.07 -7.67
CA HIS A 177 24.31 19.44 -6.55
C HIS A 177 23.39 20.45 -5.87
N ARG A 178 22.07 20.24 -5.93
CA ARG A 178 21.06 21.11 -5.34
C ARG A 178 20.21 20.34 -4.34
N ARG A 179 19.81 21.02 -3.27
CA ARG A 179 18.87 20.48 -2.29
C ARG A 179 17.45 20.84 -2.70
N HIS A 180 16.63 19.83 -2.92
CA HIS A 180 15.20 19.97 -3.14
C HIS A 180 14.47 19.91 -1.79
N LEU A 181 13.84 21.02 -1.40
CA LEU A 181 13.22 21.21 -0.08
C LEU A 181 11.72 20.87 -0.05
N GLY A 182 11.19 20.27 -1.11
CA GLY A 182 9.79 19.87 -1.22
C GLY A 182 9.61 18.55 -1.97
N VAL A 183 8.36 18.12 -2.08
CA VAL A 183 7.95 17.07 -3.01
C VAL A 183 7.13 17.76 -4.09
N ASP A 184 7.65 17.80 -5.30
CA ASP A 184 6.91 18.34 -6.44
C ASP A 184 5.92 17.29 -6.92
N ARG A 185 4.72 17.76 -7.18
CA ARG A 185 3.60 16.94 -7.59
C ARG A 185 2.96 17.59 -8.79
N ARG A 186 2.40 16.75 -9.65
CA ARG A 186 1.57 17.17 -10.77
C ARG A 186 0.16 16.63 -10.54
N ASP A 187 -0.81 17.52 -10.67
CA ASP A 187 -2.22 17.16 -10.68
C ASP A 187 -2.59 16.64 -12.07
N ALA A 188 -3.39 15.58 -12.13
CA ALA A 188 -3.80 14.95 -13.40
C ALA A 188 -5.14 15.50 -13.95
N GLY A 189 -5.62 16.67 -13.51
CA GLY A 189 -6.92 17.24 -13.91
C GLY A 189 -6.97 18.78 -13.84
N PRO A 190 -8.02 19.43 -14.39
CA PRO A 190 -8.13 20.88 -14.40
C PRO A 190 -8.34 21.45 -12.98
N ALA A 191 -7.77 22.63 -12.78
CA ALA A 191 -7.44 23.25 -11.49
C ALA A 191 -8.57 23.27 -10.46
N HIS A 192 -8.37 22.62 -9.29
CA HIS A 192 -9.10 22.95 -8.06
C HIS A 192 -8.32 22.62 -6.76
N LEU A 193 -8.41 23.60 -5.85
CA LEU A 193 -8.32 23.62 -4.37
C LEU A 193 -7.21 22.80 -3.66
N HIS A 194 -6.20 23.52 -3.17
CA HIS A 194 -5.24 23.03 -2.18
C HIS A 194 -5.90 22.85 -0.80
N GLY A 195 -6.17 21.60 -0.41
CA GLY A 195 -6.59 21.26 0.96
C GLY A 195 -5.40 21.26 1.94
N GLY A 196 -5.61 21.69 3.18
CA GLY A 196 -4.58 21.63 4.23
C GLY A 196 -4.32 20.19 4.71
N GLN A 197 -3.05 19.81 4.87
CA GLN A 197 -2.60 18.45 5.19
C GLN A 197 -2.75 18.03 6.67
N GLY A 198 -3.51 18.79 7.47
CA GLY A 198 -3.78 18.47 8.88
C GLY A 198 -4.60 19.55 9.58
N ARG A 199 -5.18 19.22 10.75
CA ARG A 199 -5.81 20.21 11.64
C ARG A 199 -4.72 21.02 12.35
N GLY A 200 -4.26 22.08 11.69
CA GLY A 200 -3.36 23.08 12.28
C GLY A 200 -3.93 24.47 12.07
N ALA A 201 -3.84 25.34 13.08
CA ALA A 201 -4.13 26.76 12.89
C ALA A 201 -3.10 27.35 11.92
N ALA A 202 -3.56 27.95 10.83
CA ALA A 202 -2.70 28.63 9.87
C ALA A 202 -1.93 29.75 10.58
N ARG A 203 -0.61 29.56 10.78
CA ARG A 203 0.30 30.63 11.18
C ARG A 203 1.15 31.01 9.98
N GLY A 204 0.63 31.91 9.15
CA GLY A 204 1.40 32.55 8.09
C GLY A 204 2.07 33.83 8.59
N PRO A 205 3.31 34.15 8.16
CA PRO A 205 3.89 35.47 8.40
C PRO A 205 3.07 36.53 7.65
N GLN A 206 2.78 37.66 8.31
CA GLN A 206 2.19 38.83 7.67
C GLN A 206 3.15 39.36 6.60
N TRP A 207 2.83 39.13 5.33
CA TRP A 207 3.51 39.77 4.22
C TRP A 207 3.17 41.26 4.22
N ARG A 208 4.16 42.11 4.52
CA ARG A 208 4.06 43.55 4.21
C ARG A 208 4.33 43.74 2.72
N PRO A 209 3.48 44.44 1.96
CA PRO A 209 3.77 44.78 0.58
C PRO A 209 4.97 45.74 0.50
N TRP A 210 5.84 45.51 -0.47
CA TRP A 210 6.95 46.40 -0.82
C TRP A 210 6.39 47.67 -1.49
N PRO A 211 6.91 48.88 -1.19
CA PRO A 211 6.40 50.10 -1.82
C PRO A 211 6.74 50.11 -3.33
N PRO A 212 5.86 50.66 -4.19
CA PRO A 212 6.15 50.81 -5.60
C PRO A 212 7.30 51.80 -5.79
N GLY A 213 8.36 51.35 -6.46
CA GLY A 213 9.49 52.19 -6.85
C GLY A 213 9.04 53.27 -7.82
N GLY A 214 9.31 54.53 -7.46
CA GLY A 214 9.22 55.66 -8.38
C GLY A 214 10.31 55.54 -9.44
N GLY A 215 9.90 55.51 -10.70
CA GLY A 215 10.78 55.78 -11.83
C GLY A 215 10.97 57.30 -12.00
N PRO A 216 12.17 57.76 -12.39
CA PRO A 216 12.46 59.18 -12.52
C PRO A 216 11.78 59.77 -13.77
N ALA A 217 11.38 61.05 -13.66
CA ALA A 217 11.20 61.96 -14.78
C ALA A 217 12.45 62.87 -14.86
#